data_AF-K1SZE7-F1
#
_entry.id   AF-K1SZE7-F1
#
_cell.length_a   1.000
_cell.length_b   1.000
_cell.length_c   1.000
_cell.angle_alpha   90.00
_cell.angle_beta   90.00
_cell.angle_gamma   90.00
#
_symmetry.space_group_name_H-M   'P 1'
#
loop_
_entity.id
_entity.type
_entity.pdbx_description
1 polymer ?
#
loop_
_entity_poly.entity_id
_entity_poly.type
_entity_poly.pdbx_seq_one_letter_code
_entity_poly.pdbx_strand_id
1 'polypeptide(L)'
;MAMEEGPRANGWYNESIAEPALRSLKTGENISDEYKEKIKDRLEYFANHPAYTVDFYRQKLTTTWAESTYSAIFNNGITEESNLSWVKSPLTFYQKAWIILTFTLAIIVLIQNRKNLTIELIFLITIFLGGFCFHILWEAKSRYIIPYIVTLIPVASVMLNIKPWKIKKLNS
;
A
#
# COMPACT_ATOMS: atom_id res chain seq x y z
N MET A 1 16.37 -3.02 1.56
CA MET A 1 15.34 -2.14 2.18
C MET A 1 13.94 -2.65 1.94
N ALA A 2 13.54 -2.90 0.70
CA ALA A 2 12.20 -3.38 0.39
C ALA A 2 11.89 -4.81 0.88
N MET A 3 12.88 -5.69 0.74
CA MET A 3 12.78 -7.12 1.01
C MET A 3 13.43 -7.51 2.33
N GLU A 4 13.80 -6.54 3.17
CA GLU A 4 14.43 -6.80 4.47
C GLU A 4 13.45 -6.53 5.62
N GLU A 5 13.64 -7.21 6.73
CA GLU A 5 13.00 -6.85 7.98
C GLU A 5 13.49 -5.49 8.48
N GLY A 6 12.56 -4.73 9.04
CA GLY A 6 12.83 -3.45 9.68
C GLY A 6 12.39 -3.49 11.14
N PRO A 7 13.01 -2.68 12.01
CA PRO A 7 12.65 -2.63 13.43
C PRO A 7 11.21 -2.16 13.67
N ARG A 8 10.58 -1.53 12.67
CA ARG A 8 9.21 -1.01 12.75
C ARG A 8 8.21 -1.88 12.00
N ALA A 9 8.60 -2.41 10.84
CA ALA A 9 7.84 -3.34 10.02
C ALA A 9 8.71 -3.83 8.86
N ASN A 10 8.30 -4.95 8.27
CA ASN A 10 8.96 -5.53 7.10
C ASN A 10 8.89 -4.58 5.90
N GLY A 11 10.04 -4.38 5.25
CA GLY A 11 10.16 -3.55 4.07
C GLY A 11 10.07 -2.04 4.31
N TRP A 12 10.07 -1.58 5.57
CA TRP A 12 10.23 -0.18 5.95
C TRP A 12 11.70 0.20 6.01
N TYR A 13 11.99 1.50 5.94
CA TYR A 13 13.35 2.04 6.07
C TYR A 13 14.04 1.54 7.34
N ASN A 14 15.26 1.05 7.16
CA ASN A 14 16.17 0.62 8.20
C ASN A 14 17.55 1.23 7.94
N GLU A 15 18.07 1.96 8.93
CA GLU A 15 19.32 2.73 8.82
C GLU A 15 20.54 1.86 8.54
N SER A 16 20.55 0.60 9.04
CA SER A 16 21.63 -0.36 8.76
C SER A 16 21.83 -0.64 7.27
N ILE A 17 20.83 -0.39 6.43
CA ILE A 17 20.92 -0.62 4.98
C ILE A 17 21.66 0.53 4.27
N ALA A 18 21.74 1.70 4.92
CA ALA A 18 22.53 2.83 4.45
C ALA A 18 24.02 2.68 4.82
N GLU A 19 24.41 1.76 5.71
CA GLU A 19 25.80 1.60 6.16
C GLU A 19 26.82 1.44 5.02
N PRO A 20 26.62 0.58 4.00
CA PRO A 20 27.56 0.49 2.88
C PRO A 20 27.69 1.82 2.12
N ALA A 21 26.57 2.52 1.89
CA ALA A 21 26.55 3.83 1.26
C ALA A 21 27.28 4.89 2.11
N LEU A 22 27.05 4.91 3.42
CA LEU A 22 27.73 5.83 4.34
C LEU A 22 29.24 5.55 4.42
N ARG A 23 29.65 4.28 4.36
CA ARG A 23 31.06 3.89 4.28
C ARG A 23 31.70 4.35 2.97
N SER A 24 31.07 4.05 1.84
CA SER A 24 31.51 4.48 0.50
C SER A 24 31.69 5.99 0.39
N LEU A 25 30.77 6.78 0.95
CA LEU A 25 30.90 8.24 1.00
C LEU A 25 32.15 8.72 1.75
N LYS A 26 32.64 7.97 2.74
CA LYS A 26 33.83 8.30 3.52
C LYS A 26 35.12 7.79 2.87
N THR A 27 35.07 6.62 2.23
CA THR A 27 36.28 5.90 1.76
C THR A 27 36.50 5.99 0.25
N GLY A 28 35.48 6.35 -0.52
CA GLY A 28 35.49 6.25 -1.99
C GLY A 28 35.36 4.81 -2.51
N GLU A 29 35.07 3.84 -1.63
CA GLU A 29 34.92 2.43 -2.00
C GLU A 29 33.72 2.21 -2.93
N ASN A 30 33.88 1.38 -3.96
CA ASN A 30 32.76 0.96 -4.81
C ASN A 30 31.97 -0.16 -4.12
N ILE A 31 30.71 0.12 -3.82
CA ILE A 31 29.78 -0.79 -3.12
C ILE A 31 28.75 -1.45 -4.05
N SER A 32 28.89 -1.28 -5.37
CA SER A 32 27.91 -1.82 -6.32
C SER A 32 27.78 -3.34 -6.21
N ASP A 33 28.91 -4.03 -6.10
CA ASP A 33 28.91 -5.50 -6.04
C ASP A 33 28.42 -6.01 -4.68
N GLU A 34 28.70 -5.29 -3.58
CA GLU A 34 28.14 -5.60 -2.25
C GLU A 34 26.60 -5.56 -2.28
N TYR A 35 25.99 -4.56 -2.92
CA TYR A 35 24.53 -4.48 -3.02
C TYR A 35 23.93 -5.56 -3.93
N LYS A 36 24.61 -5.92 -5.03
CA LYS A 36 24.16 -7.00 -5.92
C LYS A 36 24.13 -8.34 -5.19
N GLU A 37 25.20 -8.68 -4.46
CA GLU A 37 25.26 -9.92 -3.68
C GLU A 37 24.19 -9.94 -2.59
N LYS A 38 23.98 -8.83 -1.85
CA LYS A 38 22.89 -8.75 -0.86
C LYS A 38 21.51 -9.01 -1.45
N ILE A 39 21.22 -8.46 -2.63
CA ILE A 39 19.94 -8.70 -3.31
C ILE A 39 19.82 -10.18 -3.72
N LYS A 40 20.90 -10.75 -4.27
CA LYS A 40 20.94 -12.15 -4.71
C LYS A 40 20.74 -13.10 -3.53
N ASP A 41 21.48 -12.92 -2.44
CA ASP A 41 21.35 -13.71 -1.21
C ASP A 41 19.91 -13.66 -0.68
N ARG A 42 19.29 -12.48 -0.73
CA ARG A 42 17.91 -12.32 -0.26
C ARG A 42 16.90 -13.05 -1.14
N LEU A 43 17.06 -12.97 -2.47
CA LEU A 43 16.20 -13.68 -3.42
C LEU A 43 16.37 -15.20 -3.29
N GLU A 44 17.60 -15.68 -3.11
CA GLU A 44 17.90 -17.09 -2.88
C GLU A 44 17.28 -17.58 -1.56
N TYR A 45 17.40 -16.79 -0.49
CA TYR A 45 16.75 -17.10 0.79
C TYR A 45 15.23 -17.22 0.64
N PHE A 46 14.58 -16.28 -0.06
CA PHE A 46 13.15 -16.36 -0.30
C PHE A 46 12.74 -17.56 -1.15
N ALA A 47 13.51 -17.90 -2.19
CA ALA A 47 13.24 -19.08 -3.00
C ALA A 47 13.29 -20.38 -2.18
N ASN A 48 14.24 -20.46 -1.25
CA ASN A 48 14.43 -21.62 -0.38
C ASN A 48 13.47 -21.67 0.83
N HIS A 49 12.80 -20.56 1.18
CA HIS A 49 11.94 -20.46 2.35
C HIS A 49 10.54 -19.90 2.03
N PRO A 50 9.73 -20.58 1.20
CA PRO A 50 8.49 -20.03 0.65
C PRO A 50 7.44 -19.64 1.72
N ALA A 51 7.32 -20.42 2.79
CA ALA A 51 6.39 -20.11 3.88
C ALA A 51 6.75 -18.79 4.58
N TYR A 52 8.06 -18.58 4.83
CA TYR A 52 8.56 -17.33 5.37
C TYR A 52 8.40 -16.17 4.39
N THR A 53 8.64 -16.38 3.09
CA THR A 53 8.45 -15.34 2.07
C THR A 53 7.00 -14.87 2.00
N VAL A 54 6.03 -15.80 2.04
CA VAL A 54 4.61 -15.45 2.09
C VAL A 54 4.29 -14.64 3.34
N ASP A 55 4.79 -15.06 4.50
CA ASP A 55 4.59 -14.34 5.76
C ASP A 55 5.21 -12.94 5.73
N PHE A 56 6.43 -12.82 5.20
CA PHE A 56 7.14 -11.55 5.02
C PHE A 56 6.31 -10.56 4.20
N TYR A 57 5.86 -10.97 3.02
CA TYR A 57 5.07 -10.11 2.14
C TYR A 57 3.67 -9.84 2.68
N ARG A 58 3.05 -10.78 3.40
CA ARG A 58 1.79 -10.53 4.12
C ARG A 58 1.95 -9.41 5.14
N GLN A 59 3.02 -9.45 5.94
CA GLN A 59 3.29 -8.41 6.94
C GLN A 59 3.60 -7.06 6.27
N LYS A 60 4.45 -7.06 5.24
CA LYS A 60 4.77 -5.86 4.46
C LYS A 60 3.50 -5.23 3.89
N LEU A 61 2.69 -5.99 3.15
CA LEU A 61 1.44 -5.49 2.56
C LEU A 61 0.43 -5.03 3.61
N THR A 62 0.35 -5.71 4.77
CA THR A 62 -0.54 -5.30 5.86
C THR A 62 -0.15 -3.92 6.41
N THR A 63 1.14 -3.67 6.62
CA THR A 63 1.65 -2.42 7.19
C THR A 63 1.77 -1.27 6.18
N THR A 64 1.60 -1.55 4.88
CA THR A 64 1.61 -0.54 3.82
C THR A 64 0.23 -0.32 3.21
N TRP A 65 -0.36 -1.34 2.60
CA TRP A 65 -1.58 -1.25 1.81
C TRP A 65 -2.86 -1.51 2.60
N ALA A 66 -2.80 -2.29 3.67
CA ALA A 66 -3.96 -2.55 4.53
C ALA A 66 -4.08 -1.60 5.74
N GLU A 67 -3.05 -0.79 5.99
CA GLU A 67 -3.04 0.17 7.11
C GLU A 67 -3.81 1.44 6.70
N SER A 68 -5.09 1.47 7.06
CA SER A 68 -6.05 2.47 6.58
C SER A 68 -5.79 3.89 7.08
N THR A 69 -5.01 4.09 8.15
CA THR A 69 -4.73 5.43 8.67
C THR A 69 -3.53 6.09 8.00
N TYR A 70 -2.90 5.42 7.03
CA TYR A 70 -1.73 5.93 6.29
C TYR A 70 -0.63 6.45 7.22
N SER A 71 -0.41 5.72 8.31
CA SER A 71 0.51 5.97 9.41
C SER A 71 0.17 7.20 10.24
N ALA A 72 -1.01 7.82 10.10
CA ALA A 72 -1.38 9.02 10.86
C ALA A 72 -1.30 8.77 12.37
N ILE A 73 -1.85 7.65 12.86
CA ILE A 73 -1.78 7.30 14.30
C ILE A 73 -0.32 7.13 14.74
N PHE A 74 0.46 6.35 13.99
CA PHE A 74 1.87 6.08 14.31
C PHE A 74 2.73 7.35 14.30
N ASN A 75 2.58 8.20 13.28
CA ASN A 75 3.43 9.38 13.08
C ASN A 75 3.13 10.49 14.10
N ASN A 76 1.89 10.56 14.57
CA ASN A 76 1.50 11.48 15.63
C ASN A 76 1.76 10.91 17.03
N GLY A 77 2.38 9.72 17.12
CA GLY A 77 2.70 9.10 18.40
C GLY A 77 1.49 8.80 19.28
N ILE A 78 0.30 8.61 18.69
CA ILE A 78 -0.92 8.37 19.46
C ILE A 78 -0.83 6.94 20.02
N THR A 79 -0.56 6.85 21.32
CA THR A 79 -0.52 5.62 22.13
C THR A 79 -1.82 5.45 22.92
N GLU A 80 -1.97 4.34 23.65
CA GLU A 80 -3.12 4.17 24.56
C GLU A 80 -3.13 5.20 25.69
N GLU A 81 -1.94 5.65 26.12
CA GLU A 81 -1.74 6.65 27.17
C GLU A 81 -1.92 8.10 26.68
N SER A 82 -2.04 8.31 25.37
CA SER A 82 -2.18 9.65 24.80
C SER A 82 -3.57 10.24 25.10
N ASN A 83 -3.64 11.54 25.38
CA ASN A 83 -4.92 12.27 25.54
C ASN A 83 -5.86 12.18 24.31
N LEU A 84 -5.32 11.78 23.15
CA LEU A 84 -6.04 11.58 21.89
C LEU A 84 -6.31 10.11 21.56
N SER A 85 -6.06 9.17 22.49
CA SER A 85 -6.25 7.72 22.27
C SER A 85 -7.67 7.38 21.81
N TRP A 86 -8.67 8.12 22.30
CA TRP A 86 -10.08 7.99 21.92
C TRP A 86 -10.33 8.16 20.41
N VAL A 87 -9.48 8.90 19.68
CA VAL A 87 -9.61 9.14 18.23
C VAL A 87 -9.27 7.91 17.42
N LYS A 88 -8.43 6.99 17.94
CA LYS A 88 -7.89 5.87 17.18
C LYS A 88 -8.97 4.99 16.56
N SER A 89 -9.93 4.55 17.38
CA SER A 89 -11.01 3.64 16.96
C SER A 89 -11.93 4.27 15.90
N PRO A 90 -12.55 5.46 16.13
CA PRO A 90 -13.42 6.07 15.14
C PRO A 90 -12.68 6.44 13.86
N LEU A 91 -11.44 6.95 13.95
CA LEU A 91 -10.62 7.25 12.77
C LEU A 91 -10.34 6.00 11.95
N THR A 92 -9.90 4.92 12.60
CA THR A 92 -9.60 3.65 11.94
C THR A 92 -10.85 3.07 11.29
N PHE A 93 -11.99 3.09 11.99
CA PHE A 93 -13.26 2.61 11.45
C PHE A 93 -13.68 3.40 10.21
N TYR A 94 -13.67 4.74 10.30
CA TYR A 94 -14.03 5.62 9.19
C TYR A 94 -13.14 5.37 7.97
N GLN A 95 -11.81 5.34 8.16
CA GLN A 95 -10.86 5.11 7.08
C GLN A 95 -11.03 3.72 6.44
N LYS A 96 -11.27 2.68 7.25
CA LYS A 96 -11.58 1.33 6.75
C LYS A 96 -12.86 1.30 5.93
N ALA A 97 -13.94 1.92 6.41
CA ALA A 97 -15.20 1.96 5.68
C ALA A 97 -15.04 2.72 4.36
N TRP A 98 -14.35 3.86 4.38
CA TRP A 98 -14.10 4.68 3.20
C TRP A 98 -13.26 3.96 2.14
N ILE A 99 -12.18 3.29 2.54
CA ILE A 99 -11.32 2.56 1.59
C ILE A 99 -12.05 1.35 0.98
N ILE A 100 -12.78 0.58 1.79
CA ILE A 100 -13.60 -0.54 1.32
C ILE A 100 -14.64 -0.05 0.30
N LEU A 101 -15.33 1.05 0.61
CA LEU A 101 -16.30 1.65 -0.30
C LEU A 101 -15.64 2.06 -1.62
N THR A 102 -14.49 2.75 -1.56
CA THR A 102 -13.77 3.24 -2.73
C THR A 102 -13.33 2.09 -3.64
N PHE A 103 -12.73 1.04 -3.08
CA PHE A 103 -12.35 -0.15 -3.85
C PHE A 103 -13.56 -0.86 -4.45
N THR A 104 -14.63 -1.02 -3.68
CA THR A 104 -15.86 -1.68 -4.15
C THR A 104 -16.45 -0.94 -5.33
N LEU A 105 -16.58 0.39 -5.24
CA LEU A 105 -17.10 1.23 -6.31
C LEU A 105 -16.18 1.25 -7.53
N ALA A 106 -14.86 1.34 -7.34
CA ALA A 106 -13.90 1.27 -8.43
C ALA A 106 -14.03 -0.07 -9.21
N ILE A 107 -14.11 -1.19 -8.49
CA ILE A 107 -14.33 -2.51 -9.11
C ILE A 107 -15.66 -2.55 -9.88
N ILE A 108 -16.75 -2.02 -9.31
CA ILE A 108 -18.05 -1.96 -9.97
C ILE A 108 -17.96 -1.16 -11.27
N VAL A 109 -17.36 0.05 -11.23
CA VAL A 109 -17.18 0.89 -12.41
C VAL A 109 -16.37 0.16 -13.49
N LEU A 110 -15.28 -0.50 -13.11
CA LEU A 110 -14.47 -1.27 -14.05
C LEU A 110 -15.26 -2.42 -14.68
N ILE A 111 -16.04 -3.17 -13.89
CA ILE A 111 -16.84 -4.30 -14.40
C ILE A 111 -17.97 -3.83 -15.33
N GLN A 112 -18.67 -2.75 -14.96
CA GLN A 112 -19.76 -2.17 -15.75
C GLN A 112 -19.26 -1.63 -17.09
N ASN A 113 -18.09 -1.01 -17.09
CA ASN A 113 -17.54 -0.31 -18.25
C ASN A 113 -16.40 -1.08 -18.95
N ARG A 114 -16.15 -2.35 -18.59
CA ARG A 114 -15.00 -3.15 -19.06
C ARG A 114 -14.83 -3.24 -20.58
N LYS A 115 -15.89 -3.01 -21.35
CA LYS A 115 -15.85 -3.03 -22.83
C LYS A 115 -15.56 -1.66 -23.45
N ASN A 116 -15.73 -0.58 -22.69
CA ASN A 116 -15.66 0.81 -23.13
C ASN A 116 -14.96 1.68 -22.06
N LEU A 117 -13.79 1.26 -21.59
CA LEU A 117 -13.00 2.06 -20.65
C LEU A 117 -12.35 3.23 -21.37
N THR A 118 -12.47 4.43 -20.83
CA THR A 118 -11.77 5.60 -21.36
C THR A 118 -10.27 5.51 -21.07
N ILE A 119 -9.45 6.21 -21.85
CA ILE A 119 -8.00 6.22 -21.66
C ILE A 119 -7.61 6.79 -20.29
N GLU A 120 -8.38 7.77 -19.78
CA GLU A 120 -8.16 8.37 -18.47
C GLU A 120 -8.39 7.35 -17.34
N LEU A 121 -9.44 6.53 -17.43
CA LEU A 121 -9.69 5.46 -16.44
C LEU A 121 -8.59 4.41 -16.47
N ILE A 122 -8.14 4.01 -17.67
CA ILE A 122 -7.02 3.07 -17.83
C ILE A 122 -5.75 3.67 -17.22
N PHE A 123 -5.48 4.95 -17.47
CA PHE A 123 -4.32 5.65 -16.93
C PHE A 123 -4.33 5.70 -15.40
N LEU A 124 -5.46 6.05 -14.77
CA LEU A 124 -5.60 6.09 -13.31
C LEU A 124 -5.42 4.71 -12.67
N ILE A 125 -5.99 3.66 -13.26
CA ILE A 125 -5.77 2.29 -12.80
C ILE A 125 -4.32 1.86 -12.99
N THR A 126 -3.68 2.27 -14.08
CA THR A 126 -2.26 1.98 -14.34
C THR A 126 -1.37 2.64 -13.29
N ILE A 127 -1.66 3.89 -12.89
CA ILE A 127 -0.95 4.56 -11.79
C ILE A 127 -1.10 3.74 -10.50
N PHE A 128 -2.33 3.35 -10.14
CA PHE A 128 -2.58 2.56 -8.95
C PHE A 128 -1.83 1.22 -8.95
N LEU A 129 -1.96 0.43 -10.03
CA LEU A 129 -1.32 -0.88 -10.16
C LEU A 129 0.21 -0.76 -10.22
N GLY A 130 0.73 0.22 -10.94
CA GLY A 130 2.15 0.50 -11.01
C GLY A 130 2.73 0.85 -9.63
N GLY A 131 2.01 1.70 -8.88
CA GLY A 131 2.33 1.99 -7.48
C GLY A 131 2.34 0.76 -6.60
N PHE A 132 1.30 -0.07 -6.70
CA PHE A 132 1.20 -1.32 -5.95
C PHE A 132 2.40 -2.24 -6.21
N CYS A 133 2.67 -2.54 -7.48
CA CYS A 133 3.78 -3.39 -7.89
C CYS A 133 5.14 -2.80 -7.46
N PHE A 134 5.31 -1.49 -7.59
CA PHE A 134 6.54 -0.81 -7.17
C PHE A 134 6.79 -0.99 -5.67
N HIS A 135 5.79 -0.78 -4.81
CA HIS A 135 5.97 -0.89 -3.35
C HIS A 135 6.13 -2.34 -2.85
N ILE A 136 5.84 -3.36 -3.67
CA ILE A 136 6.24 -4.75 -3.38
C ILE A 136 7.78 -4.85 -3.40
N LEU A 137 8.42 -4.22 -4.39
CA LEU A 137 9.87 -4.28 -4.62
C LEU A 137 10.65 -3.11 -4.00
N TRP A 138 9.96 -2.08 -3.50
CA TRP A 138 10.56 -0.89 -2.92
C TRP A 138 10.32 -0.77 -1.41
N GLU A 139 11.15 0.05 -0.75
CA GLU A 139 10.96 0.44 0.65
C GLU A 139 9.66 1.24 0.78
N ALA A 140 8.81 0.87 1.72
CA ALA A 140 7.47 1.41 1.75
C ALA A 140 6.90 1.52 3.15
N LYS A 141 6.36 2.70 3.47
CA LYS A 141 5.47 2.94 4.61
C LYS A 141 4.06 3.31 4.09
N SER A 142 3.00 3.04 4.87
CA SER A 142 1.62 3.28 4.43
C SER A 142 1.31 4.72 3.99
N ARG A 143 2.03 5.73 4.49
CA ARG A 143 1.86 7.11 4.00
C ARG A 143 2.21 7.29 2.51
N TYR A 144 3.07 6.44 1.96
CA TYR A 144 3.50 6.56 0.55
C TYR A 144 2.41 6.10 -0.42
N ILE A 145 1.41 5.35 0.06
CA ILE A 145 0.35 4.85 -0.82
C ILE A 145 -0.79 5.88 -1.04
N ILE A 146 -0.82 6.98 -0.28
CA ILE A 146 -1.88 8.00 -0.33
C ILE A 146 -2.17 8.49 -1.76
N PRO A 147 -1.16 8.87 -2.59
CA PRO A 147 -1.43 9.36 -3.94
C PRO A 147 -2.17 8.33 -4.80
N TYR A 148 -1.84 7.03 -4.65
CA TYR A 148 -2.48 5.96 -5.41
C TYR A 148 -3.93 5.74 -4.98
N ILE A 149 -4.22 5.87 -3.68
CA ILE A 149 -5.61 5.82 -3.21
C ILE A 149 -6.41 7.00 -3.74
N VAL A 150 -5.83 8.21 -3.76
CA VAL A 150 -6.48 9.40 -4.32
C VAL A 150 -6.82 9.20 -5.80
N THR A 151 -5.96 8.52 -6.57
CA THR A 151 -6.27 8.22 -7.98
C THR A 151 -7.48 7.29 -8.17
N LEU A 152 -7.86 6.50 -7.17
CA LEU A 152 -9.04 5.62 -7.25
C LEU A 152 -10.37 6.36 -7.03
N ILE A 153 -10.37 7.54 -6.40
CA ILE A 153 -11.59 8.32 -6.16
C ILE A 153 -12.33 8.68 -7.47
N PRO A 154 -11.67 9.24 -8.50
CA PRO A 154 -12.33 9.47 -9.79
C PRO A 154 -12.77 8.17 -10.47
N VAL A 155 -11.97 7.08 -10.37
CA VAL A 155 -12.37 5.77 -10.90
C VAL A 155 -13.65 5.27 -10.25
N ALA A 156 -13.80 5.45 -8.94
CA ALA A 156 -14.96 5.04 -8.17
C ALA A 156 -16.23 5.85 -8.44
N SER A 157 -16.16 6.99 -9.14
CA SER A 157 -17.28 7.95 -9.24
C SER A 157 -17.74 8.30 -10.67
N VAL A 158 -16.85 8.35 -11.66
CA VAL A 158 -17.13 8.98 -12.97
C VAL A 158 -18.14 8.22 -13.84
N MET A 159 -18.32 6.91 -13.66
CA MET A 159 -19.19 6.09 -14.52
C MET A 159 -20.04 5.06 -13.76
N LEU A 160 -20.49 5.39 -12.56
CA LEU A 160 -21.43 4.54 -11.83
C LEU A 160 -22.81 4.56 -12.50
N ASN A 161 -23.11 3.52 -13.28
CA ASN A 161 -24.42 3.35 -13.88
C ASN A 161 -25.34 2.63 -12.89
N ILE A 162 -25.84 3.38 -11.91
CA ILE A 162 -26.81 2.88 -10.94
C ILE A 162 -28.16 2.84 -11.65
N LYS A 163 -28.59 1.66 -12.12
CA LYS A 163 -29.98 1.49 -12.52
C LYS A 163 -30.85 1.84 -11.30
N PRO A 164 -31.81 2.79 -11.42
CA PRO A 164 -32.68 3.11 -10.30
C PRO A 164 -33.38 1.82 -9.86
N TRP A 165 -33.25 1.49 -8.58
CA TRP A 165 -33.91 0.34 -8.00
C TRP A 165 -35.42 0.50 -8.21
N LYS A 166 -36.05 -0.41 -8.96
CA LYS A 166 -37.51 -0.41 -9.11
C LYS A 166 -38.10 -0.79 -7.76
N ILE A 167 -38.44 0.22 -6.95
CA ILE A 167 -39.23 0.03 -5.74
C ILE A 167 -40.56 -0.58 -6.22
N LYS A 168 -40.77 -1.89 -5.97
CA LYS A 168 -42.10 -2.48 -6.11
C LYS A 168 -42.98 -1.73 -5.12
N LYS A 169 -43.92 -0.92 -5.61
CA LYS A 169 -45.00 -0.41 -4.77
C LYS A 169 -45.67 -1.63 -4.14
N LEU A 170 -45.63 -1.71 -2.81
CA LEU A 170 -46.48 -2.62 -2.07
C LEU A 170 -47.91 -2.13 -2.32
N ASN A 171 -48.71 -2.95 -3.00
CA ASN A 171 -50.14 -2.68 -3.15
C ASN A 171 -50.75 -2.72 -1.74
N SER A 172 -51.29 -1.59 -1.30
CA SER A 172 -52.17 -1.50 -0.11
C SER A 172 -53.53 -2.09 -0.40
#